data_AF-A0A8T4ATN9-F1
#
_entry.id   AF-A0A8T4ATN9-F1
#
_cell.length_a   1.000
_cell.length_b   1.000
_cell.length_c   1.000
_cell.angle_alpha   90.00
_cell.angle_beta   90.00
_cell.angle_gamma   90.00
#
_symmetry.space_group_name_H-M   'P 1'
#
loop_
_entity.id
_entity.type
_entity.pdbx_description
1 polymer ?
#
loop_
_entity_poly.entity_id
_entity_poly.type
_entity_poly.pdbx_seq_one_letter_code
_entity_poly.pdbx_strand_id
1 'polypeptide(L)'
;MWLEIERGRASCTTAPKKIVTRNTNATFISTMKENGKMNADEIIAHLNLEPHPEGGHYHQTWIAEGPDRPAGTCIYFLLKADGRRPLLDLTFLRQFIGSNGLQAIFDLPWVPIYLAILFLLHVQLGVIATGGVVIVLTLTIVNEMITKSPIAETTNLEFSGSSFSEINTRNAESIIAMGMTENVTRKWEMIRNKALVSGQTVSGRTGRITALTKTIHLILQSGILAVGGYLAIFQEITPGTMIAGSILAGRALAPIDLAIGNWKNFIKARQSFDSLHECLADFDEGTKTRPILQGISFRLEPGDGLGVIGPSVSGKSSLARILVGLWNLDRGEFRLDGASYSQWDKEKFGVHIGYLPQIVELLPGTIAENIARFDQDVKDNDIIG
;
A
#
# COMPACT_ATOMS: atom_id res chain seq x y z
N MET A 1 9.01 20.01 -52.57
CA MET A 1 7.77 20.47 -53.23
C MET A 1 7.31 21.69 -52.45
N TRP A 2 7.28 22.86 -53.09
CA TRP A 2 6.91 24.14 -52.48
C TRP A 2 5.38 24.33 -52.52
N LEU A 3 4.79 24.98 -51.50
CA LEU A 3 3.56 25.81 -51.51
C LEU A 3 3.27 26.22 -50.04
N GLU A 4 3.51 27.47 -49.62
CA GLU A 4 2.71 28.70 -49.78
C GLU A 4 1.43 28.71 -48.93
N ILE A 5 1.41 29.61 -47.93
CA ILE A 5 0.33 29.76 -46.94
C ILE A 5 -0.41 31.07 -47.24
N GLU A 6 -1.65 30.97 -47.73
CA GLU A 6 -2.59 32.09 -47.76
C GLU A 6 -3.46 32.14 -46.50
N ARG A 7 -3.70 33.37 -46.02
CA ARG A 7 -4.53 33.70 -44.86
C ARG A 7 -6.02 33.53 -45.18
N GLY A 8 -6.77 32.90 -44.28
CA GLY A 8 -8.23 32.99 -44.25
C GLY A 8 -8.79 32.78 -42.86
N ARG A 9 -9.31 33.85 -42.24
CA ARG A 9 -10.25 33.74 -41.10
C ARG A 9 -11.56 33.16 -41.63
N ALA A 10 -12.09 32.11 -40.99
CA ALA A 10 -13.53 31.83 -41.05
C ALA A 10 -14.01 31.16 -39.76
N SER A 11 -15.00 31.84 -39.16
CA SER A 11 -15.93 31.37 -38.15
C SER A 11 -16.52 29.99 -38.48
N CYS A 12 -16.71 29.14 -37.47
CA CYS A 12 -17.62 28.00 -37.55
C CYS A 12 -18.52 27.92 -36.30
N THR A 13 -19.57 28.72 -36.33
CA THR A 13 -20.89 28.35 -35.81
C THR A 13 -21.42 27.18 -36.64
N THR A 14 -21.45 25.97 -36.09
CA THR A 14 -22.49 24.94 -36.31
C THR A 14 -22.13 23.67 -35.54
N ALA A 15 -22.96 23.33 -34.56
CA ALA A 15 -22.95 22.01 -33.95
C ALA A 15 -23.48 20.97 -34.96
N PRO A 16 -22.81 19.83 -35.18
CA PRO A 16 -23.45 18.67 -35.76
C PRO A 16 -24.08 17.80 -34.66
N LYS A 17 -25.37 17.61 -34.88
CA LYS A 17 -26.32 16.70 -34.22
C LYS A 17 -25.85 15.23 -34.18
N LYS A 18 -26.33 14.53 -33.16
CA LYS A 18 -26.37 13.06 -32.95
C LYS A 18 -25.04 12.35 -32.63
N ILE A 19 -24.74 12.34 -31.34
CA ILE A 19 -23.99 11.26 -30.70
C ILE A 19 -24.88 10.02 -30.73
N VAL A 20 -24.63 9.10 -31.66
CA VAL A 20 -25.12 7.72 -31.53
C VAL A 20 -24.00 6.94 -30.83
N THR A 21 -23.97 7.04 -29.50
CA THR A 21 -23.24 6.11 -28.66
C THR A 21 -23.90 4.73 -28.84
N ARG A 22 -23.23 3.82 -29.56
CA ARG A 22 -23.54 2.40 -29.37
C ARG A 22 -23.27 2.09 -27.91
N ASN A 23 -24.28 1.50 -27.29
CA ASN A 23 -24.55 1.55 -25.87
C ASN A 23 -23.70 0.56 -25.07
N THR A 24 -22.40 0.82 -24.91
CA THR A 24 -21.55 0.11 -23.92
C THR A 24 -21.63 0.74 -22.54
N ASN A 25 -21.93 2.04 -22.46
CA ASN A 25 -21.98 2.78 -21.19
C ASN A 25 -23.21 2.46 -20.32
N ALA A 26 -24.39 2.17 -20.89
CA ALA A 26 -25.56 1.86 -20.06
C ALA A 26 -25.47 0.48 -19.42
N THR A 27 -24.92 -0.51 -20.14
CA THR A 27 -24.70 -1.86 -19.61
C THR A 27 -23.63 -1.86 -18.51
N PHE A 28 -22.54 -1.11 -18.72
CA PHE A 28 -21.44 -1.05 -17.75
C PHE A 28 -21.85 -0.40 -16.41
N ILE A 29 -22.66 0.68 -16.46
CA ILE A 29 -23.17 1.36 -15.27
C ILE A 29 -24.31 0.57 -14.60
N SER A 30 -25.15 -0.14 -15.36
CA SER A 30 -26.22 -0.97 -14.79
C SER A 30 -25.69 -2.20 -14.06
N THR A 31 -24.63 -2.85 -14.57
CA THR A 31 -24.08 -4.07 -13.98
C THR A 31 -23.18 -3.80 -12.76
N MET A 32 -22.49 -2.65 -12.72
CA MET A 32 -21.77 -2.18 -11.51
C MET A 32 -22.68 -1.97 -10.29
N LYS A 33 -23.99 -1.71 -10.50
CA LYS A 33 -24.96 -1.59 -9.43
C LYS A 33 -25.42 -2.94 -8.87
N GLU A 34 -25.35 -4.02 -9.64
CA GLU A 34 -25.86 -5.34 -9.23
C GLU A 34 -24.81 -6.22 -8.55
N ASN A 35 -23.54 -6.21 -9.01
CA ASN A 35 -22.48 -7.05 -8.45
C ASN A 35 -21.42 -6.22 -7.73
N GLY A 36 -21.62 -6.03 -6.43
CA GLY A 36 -20.64 -5.39 -5.56
C GLY A 36 -19.34 -6.19 -5.48
N LYS A 37 -18.28 -5.65 -6.12
CA LYS A 37 -16.90 -6.17 -6.24
C LYS A 37 -16.70 -7.16 -7.40
N MET A 38 -16.35 -6.65 -8.58
CA MET A 38 -15.59 -7.42 -9.58
C MET A 38 -14.09 -7.24 -9.33
N ASN A 39 -13.33 -8.32 -9.46
CA ASN A 39 -11.87 -8.30 -9.39
C ASN A 39 -11.28 -7.65 -10.66
N ALA A 40 -10.03 -7.17 -10.61
CA ALA A 40 -9.37 -6.51 -11.74
C ALA A 40 -9.35 -7.39 -13.01
N ASP A 41 -9.13 -8.70 -12.84
CA ASP A 41 -9.10 -9.67 -13.94
C ASP A 41 -10.48 -9.87 -14.59
N GLU A 42 -11.55 -9.80 -13.80
CA GLU A 42 -12.93 -9.89 -14.31
C GLU A 42 -13.29 -8.64 -15.11
N ILE A 43 -12.83 -7.46 -14.68
CA ILE A 43 -13.02 -6.21 -15.41
C ILE A 43 -12.25 -6.24 -16.73
N ILE A 44 -11.00 -6.74 -16.73
CA ILE A 44 -10.17 -6.87 -17.94
C ILE A 44 -10.83 -7.80 -18.96
N ALA A 45 -11.29 -8.97 -18.51
CA ALA A 45 -11.97 -9.95 -19.36
C ALA A 45 -13.31 -9.43 -19.88
N HIS A 46 -14.09 -8.75 -19.04
CA HIS A 46 -15.42 -8.27 -19.41
C HIS A 46 -15.40 -7.06 -20.35
N LEU A 47 -14.41 -6.18 -20.21
CA LEU A 47 -14.20 -5.03 -21.10
C LEU A 47 -13.33 -5.34 -22.33
N ASN A 48 -12.84 -6.59 -22.46
CA ASN A 48 -11.93 -7.02 -23.52
C ASN A 48 -10.74 -6.05 -23.67
N LEU A 49 -10.10 -5.71 -22.55
CA LEU A 49 -8.98 -4.78 -22.52
C LEU A 49 -7.68 -5.51 -22.94
N GLU A 50 -6.96 -4.94 -23.89
CA GLU A 50 -5.66 -5.42 -24.34
C GLU A 50 -4.54 -4.93 -23.41
N PRO A 51 -3.48 -5.73 -23.16
CA PRO A 51 -2.35 -5.31 -22.34
C PRO A 51 -1.52 -4.21 -23.04
N HIS A 52 -1.27 -3.09 -22.33
CA HIS A 52 -0.52 -1.94 -22.83
C HIS A 52 1.00 -2.08 -22.56
N PRO A 53 1.89 -1.67 -23.50
CA PRO A 53 3.34 -1.78 -23.34
C PRO A 53 3.98 -1.02 -22.16
N GLU A 54 3.28 -0.05 -21.57
CA GLU A 54 3.75 0.73 -20.40
C GLU A 54 3.17 0.22 -19.07
N GLY A 55 2.47 -0.92 -19.08
CA GLY A 55 1.73 -1.45 -17.94
C GLY A 55 0.25 -1.03 -17.94
N GLY A 56 -0.62 -1.89 -17.41
CA GLY A 56 -2.08 -1.73 -17.44
C GLY A 56 -2.75 -2.32 -18.69
N HIS A 57 -4.07 -2.18 -18.78
CA HIS A 57 -4.87 -2.66 -19.91
C HIS A 57 -5.68 -1.52 -20.55
N TYR A 58 -5.86 -1.54 -21.87
CA TYR A 58 -6.54 -0.51 -22.65
C TYR A 58 -7.54 -1.10 -23.64
N HIS A 59 -8.52 -0.31 -24.09
CA HIS A 59 -9.41 -0.72 -25.18
C HIS A 59 -9.63 0.45 -26.14
N GLN A 60 -9.34 0.21 -27.41
CA GLN A 60 -9.41 1.23 -28.45
C GLN A 60 -10.85 1.35 -28.95
N THR A 61 -11.51 2.47 -28.63
CA THR A 61 -12.93 2.65 -28.91
C THR A 61 -13.22 3.29 -30.28
N TRP A 62 -12.29 4.05 -30.86
CA TRP A 62 -12.44 4.66 -32.19
C TRP A 62 -11.12 5.21 -32.77
N ILE A 63 -11.04 5.32 -34.10
CA ILE A 63 -9.94 5.94 -34.87
C ILE A 63 -10.53 7.03 -35.78
N ALA A 64 -10.04 8.26 -35.66
CA ALA A 64 -10.39 9.35 -36.57
C ALA A 64 -9.53 9.28 -37.84
N GLU A 65 -10.13 8.95 -38.98
CA GLU A 65 -9.45 9.10 -40.28
C GLU A 65 -9.80 10.46 -40.91
N GLY A 66 -8.79 11.32 -41.02
CA GLY A 66 -8.88 12.58 -41.74
C GLY A 66 -7.54 12.88 -42.42
N PRO A 67 -7.53 13.44 -43.65
CA PRO A 67 -6.33 13.58 -44.46
C PRO A 67 -5.27 14.55 -43.91
N ASP A 68 -5.59 15.34 -42.89
CA ASP A 68 -4.74 16.46 -42.42
C ASP A 68 -4.63 16.60 -40.88
N ARG A 69 -4.94 15.52 -40.13
CA ARG A 69 -4.66 15.45 -38.69
C ARG A 69 -4.10 14.07 -38.31
N PRO A 70 -3.05 13.96 -37.48
CA PRO A 70 -2.64 12.67 -36.95
C PRO A 70 -3.78 12.08 -36.12
N ALA A 71 -4.07 10.80 -36.33
CA ALA A 71 -5.17 10.06 -35.69
C ALA A 71 -5.09 10.19 -34.15
N GLY A 72 -6.03 10.92 -33.56
CA GLY A 72 -6.16 11.04 -32.12
C GLY A 72 -6.89 9.82 -31.56
N THR A 73 -6.18 8.94 -30.86
CA THR A 73 -6.77 7.79 -30.15
C THR A 73 -6.98 8.16 -28.68
N CYS A 74 -8.21 8.05 -28.17
CA CYS A 74 -8.44 8.09 -26.73
C CYS A 74 -8.15 6.71 -26.13
N ILE A 75 -7.05 6.61 -25.39
CA ILE A 75 -6.64 5.39 -24.67
C ILE A 75 -7.07 5.57 -23.21
N TYR A 76 -7.97 4.71 -22.73
CA TYR A 76 -8.24 4.61 -21.31
C TYR A 76 -7.14 3.77 -20.67
N PHE A 77 -6.35 4.39 -19.80
CA PHE A 77 -5.39 3.68 -18.97
C PHE A 77 -6.06 3.27 -17.65
N LEU A 78 -6.25 1.97 -17.44
CA LEU A 78 -6.34 1.42 -16.10
C LEU A 78 -4.92 1.24 -15.57
N LEU A 79 -4.30 2.35 -15.14
CA LEU A 79 -3.08 2.29 -14.35
C LEU A 79 -3.47 1.69 -13.00
N LYS A 80 -2.96 0.49 -12.71
CA LYS A 80 -2.95 -0.04 -11.35
C LYS A 80 -2.07 0.91 -10.55
N ALA A 81 -2.69 1.86 -9.86
CA ALA A 81 -2.01 2.69 -8.90
C ALA A 81 -1.60 1.77 -7.75
N ASP A 82 -0.45 1.10 -7.90
CA ASP A 82 0.23 0.47 -6.78
C ASP A 82 0.80 1.61 -5.93
N GLY A 83 -0.09 2.24 -5.15
CA GLY A 83 0.26 3.20 -4.12
C GLY A 83 0.95 2.52 -2.93
N ARG A 84 1.65 1.40 -3.15
CA ARG A 84 2.37 0.65 -2.13
C ARG A 84 3.45 1.56 -1.57
N ARG A 85 3.42 1.79 -0.26
CA ARG A 85 4.39 2.65 0.45
C ARG A 85 5.26 1.76 1.32
N PRO A 86 6.28 1.11 0.74
CA PRO A 86 7.13 0.19 1.48
C PRO A 86 7.75 0.84 2.71
N LEU A 87 8.10 2.13 2.65
CA LEU A 87 8.60 2.87 3.81
C LEU A 87 7.58 3.03 4.94
N LEU A 88 6.31 3.25 4.59
CA LEU A 88 5.24 3.36 5.58
C LEU A 88 4.94 2.00 6.21
N ASP A 89 4.92 0.94 5.40
CA ASP A 89 4.73 -0.44 5.84
C ASP A 89 5.89 -0.90 6.75
N LEU A 90 7.13 -0.51 6.42
CA LEU A 90 8.31 -0.76 7.25
C LEU A 90 8.24 0.01 8.57
N THR A 91 7.75 1.25 8.54
CA THR A 91 7.52 2.04 9.76
C THR A 91 6.48 1.39 10.65
N PHE A 92 5.39 0.85 10.07
CA PHE A 92 4.38 0.10 10.82
C PHE A 92 4.93 -1.19 11.42
N LEU A 93 5.74 -1.96 10.69
CA LEU A 93 6.39 -3.15 11.21
C LEU A 93 7.33 -2.82 12.38
N ARG A 94 8.14 -1.77 12.24
CA ARG A 94 9.01 -1.28 13.33
C ARG A 94 8.18 -0.90 14.56
N GLN A 95 7.07 -0.19 14.37
CA GLN A 95 6.17 0.18 15.47
C GLN A 95 5.50 -1.05 16.12
N PHE A 96 5.15 -2.06 15.32
CA PHE A 96 4.57 -3.30 15.81
C PHE A 96 5.55 -4.10 16.68
N ILE A 97 6.84 -4.15 16.32
CA ILE A 97 7.87 -4.82 17.13
C ILE A 97 7.97 -4.21 18.52
N GLY A 98 7.83 -2.88 18.63
CA GLY A 98 7.81 -2.18 19.92
C GLY A 98 6.46 -2.19 20.64
N SER A 99 5.44 -2.87 20.09
CA SER A 99 4.08 -2.83 20.65
C SER A 99 3.84 -3.90 21.72
N ASN A 100 2.93 -3.61 22.66
CA ASN A 100 2.50 -4.57 23.69
C ASN A 100 1.83 -5.84 23.12
N GLY A 101 1.45 -5.84 21.84
CA GLY A 101 0.89 -7.01 21.18
C GLY A 101 1.93 -8.11 20.94
N LEU A 102 3.17 -7.75 20.64
CA LEU A 102 4.25 -8.72 20.45
C LEU A 102 4.68 -9.32 21.80
N GLN A 103 4.75 -8.50 22.85
CA GLN A 103 5.02 -8.97 24.21
C GLN A 103 4.03 -10.05 24.66
N ALA A 104 2.75 -9.89 24.34
CA ALA A 104 1.72 -10.89 24.65
C ALA A 104 2.02 -12.28 24.08
N ILE A 105 2.56 -12.34 22.86
CA ILE A 105 2.92 -13.61 22.19
C ILE A 105 4.12 -14.25 22.87
N PHE A 106 5.10 -13.44 23.31
CA PHE A 106 6.25 -13.93 24.06
C PHE A 106 5.89 -14.41 25.47
N ASP A 107 4.84 -13.85 26.07
CA ASP A 107 4.38 -14.24 27.40
C ASP A 107 3.47 -15.49 27.38
N LEU A 108 2.83 -15.80 26.23
CA LEU A 108 1.88 -16.91 26.08
C LEU A 108 2.46 -18.31 26.41
N PRO A 109 3.70 -18.66 26.02
CA PRO A 109 4.34 -19.92 26.40
C PRO A 109 4.56 -20.09 27.92
N TRP A 110 4.50 -19.01 28.71
CA TRP A 110 4.67 -19.06 30.17
C TRP A 110 3.35 -19.33 30.91
N VAL A 111 2.20 -19.26 30.23
CA VAL A 111 0.88 -19.55 30.82
C VAL A 111 0.82 -20.95 31.47
N PRO A 112 1.32 -22.04 30.84
CA PRO A 112 1.39 -23.35 31.48
C PRO A 112 2.22 -23.37 32.77
N ILE A 113 3.26 -22.54 32.89
CA ILE A 113 4.08 -22.47 34.10
C ILE A 113 3.28 -21.82 35.22
N TYR A 114 2.55 -20.74 34.96
CA TYR A 114 1.64 -20.14 35.95
C TYR A 114 0.55 -21.13 36.40
N LEU A 115 -0.03 -21.88 35.46
CA LEU A 115 -1.01 -22.91 35.77
C LEU A 115 -0.39 -24.06 36.59
N ALA A 116 0.81 -24.52 36.25
CA ALA A 116 1.51 -25.57 36.98
C ALA A 116 1.79 -25.15 38.43
N ILE A 117 2.24 -23.90 38.66
CA ILE A 117 2.41 -23.35 40.01
C ILE A 117 1.08 -23.33 40.77
N LEU A 118 -0.02 -22.96 40.10
CA LEU A 118 -1.37 -23.01 40.69
C LEU A 118 -1.81 -24.43 41.07
N PHE A 119 -1.54 -25.43 40.23
CA PHE A 119 -1.80 -26.83 40.55
C PHE A 119 -0.94 -27.35 41.70
N LEU A 120 0.31 -26.89 41.80
CA LEU A 120 1.19 -27.20 42.94
C LEU A 120 0.69 -26.59 44.24
N LEU A 121 0.06 -25.41 44.19
CA LEU A 121 -0.52 -24.77 45.37
C LEU A 121 -1.78 -25.49 45.84
N HIS A 122 -2.73 -25.74 44.94
CA HIS A 122 -3.93 -26.51 45.23
C HIS A 122 -4.64 -26.93 43.95
N VAL A 123 -5.03 -28.21 43.86
CA VAL A 123 -5.64 -28.79 42.65
C VAL A 123 -6.93 -28.05 42.25
N GLN A 124 -7.83 -27.74 43.19
CA GLN A 124 -9.09 -27.06 42.86
C GLN A 124 -8.87 -25.65 42.29
N LEU A 125 -7.87 -24.92 42.77
CA LEU A 125 -7.55 -23.58 42.26
C LEU A 125 -6.99 -23.67 40.83
N GLY A 126 -6.12 -24.66 40.57
CA GLY A 126 -5.62 -24.96 39.24
C GLY A 126 -6.73 -25.33 38.25
N VAL A 127 -7.73 -26.11 38.66
CA VAL A 127 -8.89 -26.46 37.82
C VAL A 127 -9.70 -25.22 37.44
N ILE A 128 -10.00 -24.34 38.41
CA ILE A 128 -10.75 -23.10 38.15
C ILE A 128 -9.97 -22.19 37.19
N ALA A 129 -8.67 -21.99 37.42
CA ALA A 129 -7.82 -21.17 36.56
C ALA A 129 -7.75 -21.73 35.13
N THR A 130 -7.61 -23.05 34.99
CA THR A 130 -7.58 -23.72 33.68
C THR A 130 -8.91 -23.55 32.94
N GLY A 131 -10.04 -23.71 33.62
CA GLY A 131 -11.36 -23.45 33.04
C GLY A 131 -11.48 -22.00 32.55
N GLY A 132 -10.96 -21.05 33.32
CA GLY A 132 -10.91 -19.64 32.94
C GLY A 132 -10.09 -19.38 31.68
N VAL A 133 -8.89 -19.94 31.59
CA VAL A 133 -8.03 -19.85 30.40
C VAL A 133 -8.73 -20.43 29.18
N VAL A 134 -9.37 -21.60 29.30
CA VAL A 134 -10.12 -22.23 28.20
C VAL A 134 -11.28 -21.36 27.73
N ILE A 135 -12.07 -20.79 28.64
CA ILE A 135 -13.19 -19.90 28.31
C ILE A 135 -12.70 -18.66 27.55
N VAL A 136 -11.66 -18.00 28.08
CA VAL A 136 -11.10 -16.78 27.49
C VAL A 136 -10.44 -17.08 26.13
N LEU A 137 -9.71 -18.19 26.02
CA LEU A 137 -9.13 -18.64 24.75
C LEU A 137 -10.22 -18.91 23.71
N THR A 138 -11.31 -19.57 24.11
CA THR A 138 -12.44 -19.85 23.21
C THR A 138 -13.09 -18.56 22.72
N LEU A 139 -13.33 -17.60 23.62
CA LEU A 139 -13.84 -16.27 23.24
C LEU A 139 -12.89 -15.52 22.31
N THR A 140 -11.58 -15.66 22.52
CA THR A 140 -10.55 -15.05 21.68
C THR A 140 -10.59 -15.60 20.26
N ILE A 141 -10.65 -16.93 20.11
CA ILE A 141 -10.73 -17.61 18.81
C ILE A 141 -12.02 -17.23 18.07
N VAL A 142 -13.16 -17.23 18.76
CA VAL A 142 -14.44 -16.81 18.17
C VAL A 142 -14.37 -15.34 17.71
N ASN A 143 -13.76 -14.47 18.51
CA ASN A 143 -13.55 -13.08 18.14
C ASN A 143 -12.64 -12.94 16.91
N GLU A 144 -11.55 -13.69 16.83
CA GLU A 144 -10.65 -13.72 15.67
C GLU A 144 -11.41 -14.08 14.39
N MET A 145 -12.23 -15.13 14.43
CA MET A 145 -13.01 -15.57 13.26
C MET A 145 -13.97 -14.50 12.77
N ILE A 146 -14.60 -13.75 13.68
CA ILE A 146 -15.59 -12.72 13.35
C ILE A 146 -14.93 -11.41 12.90
N THR A 147 -13.75 -11.08 13.43
CA THR A 147 -13.14 -9.75 13.26
C THR A 147 -12.05 -9.68 12.19
N LYS A 148 -11.38 -10.78 11.82
CA LYS A 148 -10.26 -10.77 10.88
C LYS A 148 -10.58 -10.13 9.52
N SER A 149 -11.72 -10.49 8.91
CA SER A 149 -12.10 -10.00 7.58
C SER A 149 -12.60 -8.55 7.60
N PRO A 150 -13.46 -8.13 8.54
CA PRO A 150 -13.87 -6.73 8.66
C PRO A 150 -12.72 -5.76 8.96
N ILE A 151 -11.75 -6.16 9.79
CA ILE A 151 -10.55 -5.35 10.09
C ILE A 151 -9.75 -5.12 8.80
N ALA A 152 -9.48 -6.18 8.04
CA ALA A 152 -8.76 -6.09 6.77
C ALA A 152 -9.45 -5.14 5.77
N GLU A 153 -10.78 -5.22 5.65
CA GLU A 153 -11.56 -4.32 4.78
C GLU A 153 -11.49 -2.87 5.23
N THR A 154 -11.60 -2.60 6.54
CA THR A 154 -11.45 -1.24 7.10
C THR A 154 -10.08 -0.67 6.78
N THR A 155 -9.00 -1.44 6.98
CA THR A 155 -7.63 -0.99 6.72
C THR A 155 -7.40 -0.70 5.24
N ASN A 156 -7.97 -1.50 4.34
CA ASN A 156 -7.90 -1.23 2.89
C ASN A 156 -8.66 0.05 2.49
N LEU A 157 -9.80 0.34 3.11
CA LEU A 157 -10.55 1.59 2.88
C LEU A 157 -9.81 2.81 3.45
N GLU A 158 -9.21 2.69 4.64
CA GLU A 158 -8.35 3.73 5.24
C GLU A 158 -7.18 4.04 4.30
N PHE A 159 -6.51 3.00 3.79
CA PHE A 159 -5.41 3.14 2.84
C PHE A 159 -5.86 3.80 1.54
N SER A 160 -6.94 3.31 0.93
CA SER A 160 -7.49 3.88 -0.31
C SER A 160 -7.85 5.36 -0.16
N GLY A 161 -8.41 5.75 0.99
CA GLY A 161 -8.73 7.14 1.30
C GLY A 161 -7.49 8.02 1.45
N SER A 162 -6.44 7.52 2.10
CA SER A 162 -5.16 8.23 2.26
C SER A 162 -4.43 8.42 0.93
N SER A 163 -4.37 7.37 0.09
CA SER A 163 -3.76 7.42 -1.23
C SER A 163 -4.52 8.34 -2.18
N PHE A 164 -5.85 8.33 -2.14
CA PHE A 164 -6.67 9.28 -2.89
C PHE A 164 -6.36 10.72 -2.49
N SER A 165 -6.24 11.00 -1.18
CA SER A 165 -5.89 12.34 -0.67
C SER A 165 -4.53 12.81 -1.19
N GLU A 166 -3.51 11.95 -1.18
CA GLU A 166 -2.16 12.34 -1.60
C GLU A 166 -2.07 12.64 -3.10
N ILE A 167 -2.68 11.80 -3.94
CA ILE A 167 -2.73 12.02 -5.39
C ILE A 167 -3.44 13.35 -5.68
N ASN A 168 -4.51 13.66 -4.95
CA ASN A 168 -5.23 14.92 -5.12
C ASN A 168 -4.41 16.13 -4.63
N THR A 169 -3.62 16.01 -3.57
CA THR A 169 -2.75 17.11 -3.12
C THR A 169 -1.61 17.38 -4.10
N ARG A 170 -1.08 16.34 -4.76
CA ARG A 170 -0.06 16.50 -5.81
C ARG A 170 -0.63 17.15 -7.08
N ASN A 171 -1.90 16.88 -7.40
CA ASN A 171 -2.59 17.40 -8.60
C ASN A 171 -3.57 18.55 -8.28
N ALA A 172 -3.34 19.28 -7.19
CA ALA A 172 -4.29 20.26 -6.67
C ALA A 172 -4.56 21.40 -7.68
N GLU A 173 -3.55 21.83 -8.42
CA GLU A 173 -3.67 22.90 -9.42
C GLU A 173 -4.68 22.56 -10.51
N SER A 174 -4.63 21.33 -11.04
CA SER A 174 -5.58 20.88 -12.07
C SER A 174 -7.00 20.75 -11.50
N ILE A 175 -7.13 20.27 -10.26
CA ILE A 175 -8.42 20.14 -9.58
C ILE A 175 -9.07 21.51 -9.37
N ILE A 176 -8.28 22.51 -8.94
CA ILE A 176 -8.74 23.89 -8.72
C ILE A 176 -9.06 24.56 -10.06
N ALA A 177 -8.18 24.45 -11.06
CA ALA A 177 -8.34 25.07 -12.36
C ALA A 177 -9.58 24.57 -13.13
N MET A 178 -9.95 23.30 -12.95
CA MET A 178 -11.15 22.71 -13.56
C MET A 178 -12.41 22.82 -12.68
N GLY A 179 -12.34 23.49 -11.52
CA GLY A 179 -13.48 23.63 -10.61
C GLY A 179 -13.98 22.31 -10.02
N MET A 180 -13.11 21.30 -9.93
CA MET A 180 -13.47 19.94 -9.51
C MET A 180 -13.47 19.74 -7.99
N THR A 181 -13.14 20.77 -7.21
CA THR A 181 -12.95 20.71 -5.75
C THR A 181 -14.11 20.05 -5.02
N GLU A 182 -15.37 20.41 -5.34
CA GLU A 182 -16.54 19.85 -4.66
C GLU A 182 -16.73 18.36 -4.99
N ASN A 183 -16.53 17.96 -6.24
CA ASN A 183 -16.67 16.58 -6.69
C ASN A 183 -15.59 15.68 -6.07
N VAL A 184 -14.35 16.16 -6.01
CA VAL A 184 -13.23 15.45 -5.37
C VAL A 184 -13.46 15.33 -3.88
N THR A 185 -13.90 16.41 -3.22
CA THR A 185 -14.22 16.41 -1.78
C THR A 185 -15.34 15.41 -1.48
N ARG A 186 -16.43 15.43 -2.24
CA ARG A 186 -17.55 14.49 -2.07
C ARG A 186 -17.13 13.03 -2.27
N LYS A 187 -16.26 12.76 -3.25
CA LYS A 187 -15.71 11.42 -3.47
C LYS A 187 -14.84 10.97 -2.30
N TRP A 188 -13.97 11.85 -1.80
CA TRP A 188 -13.14 11.58 -0.63
C TRP A 188 -13.98 11.36 0.63
N GLU A 189 -15.02 12.18 0.85
CA GLU A 189 -15.98 12.00 1.94
C GLU A 189 -16.68 10.65 1.88
N MET A 190 -17.09 10.20 0.70
CA MET A 190 -17.71 8.88 0.53
C MET A 190 -16.76 7.74 0.93
N ILE A 191 -15.50 7.78 0.48
CA ILE A 191 -14.48 6.78 0.82
C ILE A 191 -14.21 6.81 2.33
N ARG A 192 -14.04 8.01 2.88
CA ARG A 192 -13.75 8.21 4.30
C ARG A 192 -14.92 7.82 5.19
N ASN A 193 -16.15 8.18 4.86
CA ASN A 193 -17.33 7.80 5.62
C ASN A 193 -17.53 6.28 5.64
N LYS A 194 -17.27 5.60 4.51
CA LYS A 194 -17.31 4.13 4.46
C LYS A 194 -16.23 3.51 5.37
N ALA A 195 -15.01 4.04 5.34
CA ALA A 195 -13.92 3.62 6.23
C ALA A 195 -14.27 3.87 7.71
N LEU A 196 -14.84 5.03 8.04
CA LEU A 196 -15.24 5.42 9.39
C LEU A 196 -16.33 4.51 9.95
N VAL A 197 -17.41 4.27 9.19
CA VAL A 197 -18.51 3.41 9.64
C VAL A 197 -18.02 1.97 9.82
N SER A 198 -17.29 1.43 8.85
CA SER A 198 -16.71 0.08 8.95
C SER A 198 -15.78 -0.01 10.17
N GLY A 199 -14.89 0.96 10.35
CA GLY A 199 -13.97 1.03 11.49
C GLY A 199 -14.68 1.17 12.84
N GLN A 200 -15.79 1.91 12.92
CA GLN A 200 -16.60 1.99 14.13
C GLN A 200 -17.26 0.64 14.46
N THR A 201 -17.80 -0.08 13.48
CA THR A 201 -18.39 -1.41 13.73
C THR A 201 -17.36 -2.42 14.21
N VAL A 202 -16.16 -2.40 13.62
CA VAL A 202 -15.02 -3.22 14.02
C VAL A 202 -14.56 -2.87 15.43
N SER A 203 -14.34 -1.58 15.70
CA SER A 203 -13.94 -1.08 17.02
C SER A 203 -14.96 -1.42 18.09
N GLY A 204 -16.26 -1.28 17.79
CA GLY A 204 -17.34 -1.63 18.70
C GLY A 204 -17.40 -3.13 19.01
N ARG A 205 -17.20 -4.01 18.02
CA ARG A 205 -17.15 -5.46 18.22
C ARG A 205 -15.94 -5.86 19.08
N THR A 206 -14.75 -5.39 18.72
CA THR A 206 -13.52 -5.64 19.50
C THR A 206 -13.67 -5.10 20.93
N GLY A 207 -14.21 -3.90 21.11
CA GLY A 207 -14.42 -3.30 22.43
C GLY A 207 -15.36 -4.12 23.32
N ARG A 208 -16.45 -4.67 22.78
CA ARG A 208 -17.36 -5.56 23.51
C ARG A 208 -16.66 -6.85 23.96
N ILE A 209 -15.83 -7.43 23.12
CA ILE A 209 -15.08 -8.66 23.46
C ILE A 209 -14.04 -8.37 24.53
N THR A 210 -13.29 -7.27 24.41
CA THR A 210 -12.34 -6.86 25.45
C THR A 210 -13.04 -6.64 26.79
N ALA A 211 -14.22 -6.01 26.80
CA ALA A 211 -15.01 -5.84 28.02
C ALA A 211 -15.50 -7.16 28.61
N LEU A 212 -15.99 -8.08 27.78
CA LEU A 212 -16.44 -9.41 28.20
C LEU A 212 -15.29 -10.22 28.82
N THR A 213 -14.12 -10.21 28.17
CA THR A 213 -12.93 -10.94 28.64
C THR A 213 -12.47 -10.43 30.00
N LYS A 214 -12.38 -9.10 30.18
CA LYS A 214 -12.07 -8.48 31.48
C LYS A 214 -13.10 -8.82 32.56
N THR A 215 -14.37 -8.89 32.20
CA THR A 215 -15.45 -9.23 33.14
C THR A 215 -15.31 -10.68 33.61
N ILE A 216 -15.05 -11.62 32.70
CA ILE A 216 -14.78 -13.03 33.03
C ILE A 216 -13.56 -13.15 33.93
N HIS A 217 -12.52 -12.35 33.66
CA HIS A 217 -11.32 -12.32 34.49
C HIS A 217 -11.61 -11.88 35.93
N LEU A 218 -12.40 -10.81 36.12
CA LEU A 218 -12.83 -10.36 37.44
C LEU A 218 -13.66 -11.42 38.17
N ILE A 219 -14.56 -12.11 37.46
CA ILE A 219 -15.37 -13.20 38.02
C ILE A 219 -14.48 -14.37 38.45
N LEU A 220 -13.51 -14.77 37.63
CA LEU A 220 -12.57 -15.85 37.95
C LEU A 220 -11.69 -15.51 39.15
N GLN A 221 -11.15 -14.29 39.23
CA GLN A 221 -10.36 -13.85 40.38
C GLN A 221 -11.17 -13.85 41.68
N SER A 222 -12.42 -13.35 41.62
CA SER A 222 -13.35 -13.40 42.75
C SER A 222 -13.70 -14.84 43.14
N GLY A 223 -13.93 -15.71 42.15
CA GLY A 223 -14.20 -17.13 42.37
C GLY A 223 -13.04 -17.88 43.02
N ILE A 224 -11.80 -17.59 42.61
CA ILE A 224 -10.58 -18.14 43.22
C ILE A 224 -10.44 -17.67 44.68
N LEU A 225 -10.74 -16.41 44.97
CA LEU A 225 -10.76 -15.89 46.33
C LEU A 225 -11.85 -16.56 47.18
N ALA A 226 -13.06 -16.76 46.63
CA ALA A 226 -14.15 -17.41 47.34
C ALA A 226 -13.84 -18.88 47.66
N VAL A 227 -13.35 -19.64 46.69
CA VAL A 227 -12.96 -21.05 46.87
C VAL A 227 -11.73 -21.17 47.76
N GLY A 228 -10.73 -20.30 47.59
CA GLY A 228 -9.56 -20.27 48.47
C GLY A 228 -9.92 -19.90 49.91
N GLY A 229 -10.86 -18.98 50.12
CA GLY A 229 -11.38 -18.65 51.44
C GLY A 229 -12.10 -19.82 52.09
N TYR A 230 -12.93 -20.53 51.33
CA TYR A 230 -13.59 -21.77 51.77
C TYR A 230 -12.55 -22.82 52.22
N LEU A 231 -11.54 -23.10 51.40
CA LEU A 231 -10.47 -24.05 51.70
C LEU A 231 -9.59 -23.62 52.90
N ALA A 232 -9.38 -22.31 53.07
CA ALA A 232 -8.63 -21.77 54.21
C ALA A 232 -9.37 -21.98 55.53
N ILE A 233 -10.71 -21.93 55.55
CA ILE A 233 -11.51 -22.23 56.74
C ILE A 233 -11.32 -23.69 57.17
N PHE A 234 -11.25 -24.62 56.21
CA PHE A 234 -10.95 -26.04 56.47
C PHE A 234 -9.47 -26.33 56.74
N GLN A 235 -8.62 -25.29 56.80
CA GLN A 235 -7.17 -25.39 57.03
C GLN A 235 -6.42 -26.21 55.97
N GLU A 236 -6.99 -26.42 54.78
CA GLU A 236 -6.32 -27.11 53.67
C GLU A 236 -5.28 -26.21 52.98
N ILE A 237 -5.53 -24.89 52.98
CA ILE A 237 -4.61 -23.90 52.42
C ILE A 237 -4.39 -22.74 53.39
N THR A 238 -3.24 -22.08 53.28
CA THR A 238 -2.98 -20.85 54.03
C THR A 238 -3.70 -19.65 53.38
N PRO A 239 -4.06 -18.61 54.15
CA PRO A 239 -4.56 -17.35 53.57
C PRO A 239 -3.58 -16.72 52.54
N GLY A 240 -2.28 -16.96 52.70
CA GLY A 240 -1.26 -16.54 51.73
C GLY A 240 -1.39 -17.26 50.39
N THR A 241 -1.66 -18.57 50.40
CA THR A 241 -1.90 -19.39 49.20
C THR A 241 -3.13 -18.91 48.43
N MET A 242 -4.20 -18.51 49.13
CA MET A 242 -5.41 -17.95 48.52
C MET A 242 -5.10 -16.67 47.73
N ILE A 243 -4.37 -15.72 48.33
CA ILE A 243 -4.00 -14.45 47.67
C ILE A 243 -3.00 -14.69 46.53
N ALA A 244 -2.01 -15.55 46.74
CA ALA A 244 -1.05 -15.91 45.71
C ALA A 244 -1.74 -16.55 44.49
N GLY A 245 -2.72 -17.43 44.73
CA GLY A 245 -3.51 -18.07 43.69
C GLY A 245 -4.28 -17.08 42.80
N SER A 246 -4.90 -16.04 43.39
CA SER A 246 -5.65 -15.05 42.61
C SER A 246 -4.74 -14.14 41.77
N ILE A 247 -3.56 -13.77 42.30
CA ILE A 247 -2.55 -13.00 41.56
C ILE A 247 -1.96 -13.82 40.40
N LEU A 248 -1.61 -15.09 40.65
CA LEU A 248 -1.06 -15.98 39.63
C LEU A 248 -2.07 -16.26 38.52
N ALA A 249 -3.35 -16.46 38.86
CA ALA A 249 -4.41 -16.60 37.87
C ALA A 249 -4.57 -15.32 37.04
N GLY A 250 -4.42 -14.16 37.68
CA GLY A 250 -4.30 -12.85 37.05
C GLY A 250 -3.24 -12.81 35.95
N ARG A 251 -2.03 -13.28 36.27
CA ARG A 251 -0.90 -13.31 35.35
C ARG A 251 -1.02 -14.35 34.26
N ALA A 252 -1.67 -15.49 34.54
CA ALA A 252 -1.92 -16.53 33.53
C ALA A 252 -2.85 -16.04 32.40
N LEU A 253 -3.81 -15.17 32.69
CA LEU A 253 -4.79 -14.66 31.72
C LEU A 253 -4.35 -13.36 31.03
N ALA A 254 -3.43 -12.60 31.63
CA ALA A 254 -2.99 -11.29 31.14
C ALA A 254 -2.47 -11.26 29.67
N PRO A 255 -1.69 -12.25 29.18
CA PRO A 255 -1.23 -12.24 27.80
C PRO A 255 -2.38 -12.26 26.79
N ILE A 256 -3.49 -12.94 27.12
CA ILE A 256 -4.66 -13.04 26.24
C ILE A 256 -5.35 -11.67 26.13
N ASP A 257 -5.49 -10.95 27.24
CA ASP A 257 -6.06 -9.59 27.26
C ASP A 257 -5.23 -8.62 26.41
N LEU A 258 -3.90 -8.69 26.51
CA LEU A 258 -2.98 -7.86 25.73
C LEU A 258 -3.05 -8.19 24.22
N ALA A 259 -3.20 -9.47 23.87
CA ALA A 259 -3.35 -9.92 22.50
C ALA A 259 -4.66 -9.40 21.87
N ILE A 260 -5.79 -9.52 22.57
CA ILE A 260 -7.09 -8.99 22.10
C ILE A 260 -7.03 -7.47 21.94
N GLY A 261 -6.44 -6.77 22.91
CA GLY A 261 -6.34 -5.31 22.89
C GLY A 261 -5.53 -4.76 21.71
N ASN A 262 -4.53 -5.51 21.24
CA ASN A 262 -3.68 -5.13 20.10
C ASN A 262 -4.00 -5.86 18.79
N TRP A 263 -5.14 -6.53 18.70
CA TRP A 263 -5.49 -7.39 17.57
C TRP A 263 -5.46 -6.67 16.20
N LYS A 264 -5.97 -5.43 16.15
CA LYS A 264 -5.93 -4.59 14.93
C LYS A 264 -4.49 -4.39 14.43
N ASN A 265 -3.55 -4.17 15.35
CA ASN A 265 -2.14 -3.95 15.03
C ASN A 265 -1.48 -5.22 14.50
N PHE A 266 -1.85 -6.39 15.04
CA PHE A 266 -1.37 -7.68 14.55
C PHE A 266 -1.78 -7.94 13.10
N ILE A 267 -3.07 -7.74 12.78
CA ILE A 267 -3.58 -7.91 11.41
C ILE A 267 -2.91 -6.91 10.46
N LYS A 268 -2.79 -5.64 10.87
CA LYS A 268 -2.14 -4.61 10.05
C LYS A 268 -0.66 -4.90 9.82
N ALA A 269 0.06 -5.38 10.84
CA ALA A 269 1.46 -5.78 10.70
C ALA A 269 1.61 -6.93 9.71
N ARG A 270 0.73 -7.94 9.79
CA ARG A 270 0.70 -9.04 8.81
C ARG A 270 0.45 -8.55 7.39
N GLN A 271 -0.55 -7.69 7.17
CA GLN A 271 -0.79 -7.09 5.86
C GLN A 271 0.38 -6.27 5.33
N SER A 272 1.04 -5.51 6.21
CA SER A 272 2.23 -4.70 5.85
C SER A 272 3.40 -5.59 5.46
N PHE A 273 3.58 -6.71 6.18
CA PHE A 273 4.59 -7.72 5.85
C PHE A 273 4.32 -8.39 4.49
N ASP A 274 3.07 -8.82 4.25
CA ASP A 274 2.67 -9.44 2.98
C ASP A 274 2.89 -8.47 1.80
N SER A 275 2.50 -7.20 1.98
CA SER A 275 2.68 -6.15 0.96
C SER A 275 4.16 -5.85 0.67
N LEU A 276 5.01 -5.85 1.70
CA LEU A 276 6.45 -5.67 1.57
C LEU A 276 7.12 -6.86 0.88
N HIS A 277 6.68 -8.07 1.19
CA HIS A 277 7.19 -9.28 0.56
C HIS A 277 6.88 -9.31 -0.93
N GLU A 278 5.65 -8.95 -1.32
CA GLU A 278 5.28 -8.77 -2.73
C GLU A 278 6.15 -7.69 -3.41
N CYS A 279 6.37 -6.55 -2.75
CA CYS A 279 7.20 -5.49 -3.31
C CYS A 279 8.65 -5.92 -3.52
N LEU A 280 9.23 -6.68 -2.59
CA LEU A 280 10.60 -7.20 -2.70
C LEU A 280 10.70 -8.32 -3.75
N ALA A 281 9.63 -9.10 -3.93
CA ALA A 281 9.55 -10.10 -4.99
C ALA A 281 9.48 -9.46 -6.39
N ASP A 282 8.70 -8.38 -6.54
CA ASP A 282 8.62 -7.59 -7.80
C ASP A 282 9.99 -6.96 -8.17
N PHE A 283 10.87 -6.69 -7.20
CA PHE A 283 12.23 -6.22 -7.47
C PHE A 283 13.14 -7.30 -8.09
N ASP A 284 12.85 -8.58 -7.85
CA ASP A 284 13.65 -9.71 -8.33
C ASP A 284 13.13 -10.24 -9.69
N GLU A 285 11.82 -10.20 -9.90
CA GLU A 285 11.20 -10.58 -11.19
C GLU A 285 11.15 -9.39 -12.16
N GLY A 286 12.18 -9.29 -13.02
CA GLY A 286 12.16 -8.42 -14.20
C GLY A 286 10.86 -8.61 -15.00
N THR A 287 10.02 -7.59 -15.00
CA THR A 287 8.68 -7.61 -15.60
C THR A 287 8.75 -7.98 -17.08
N LYS A 288 8.12 -9.11 -17.45
CA LYS A 288 7.99 -9.58 -18.85
C LYS A 288 6.99 -8.70 -19.62
N THR A 289 7.41 -7.53 -20.04
CA THR A 289 6.64 -6.64 -20.92
C THR A 289 7.12 -6.73 -22.37
N ARG A 290 6.27 -6.32 -23.33
CA ARG A 290 6.65 -6.24 -24.74
C ARG A 290 7.85 -5.27 -24.89
N PRO A 291 8.84 -5.55 -25.76
CA PRO A 291 10.05 -4.72 -25.83
C PRO A 291 9.71 -3.34 -26.39
N ILE A 292 9.99 -2.29 -25.60
CA ILE A 292 9.74 -0.87 -25.95
C ILE A 292 10.72 -0.37 -27.01
N LEU A 293 11.97 -0.85 -26.98
CA LEU A 293 13.01 -0.55 -27.96
C LEU A 293 13.52 -1.86 -28.57
N GLN A 294 13.70 -1.89 -29.88
CA GLN A 294 14.14 -3.08 -30.61
C GLN A 294 15.17 -2.71 -31.66
N GLY A 295 16.28 -3.46 -31.70
CA GLY A 295 17.28 -3.35 -32.77
C GLY A 295 18.00 -2.00 -32.86
N ILE A 296 18.18 -1.30 -31.74
CA ILE A 296 18.92 -0.03 -31.71
C ILE A 296 20.42 -0.30 -31.64
N SER A 297 21.18 0.26 -32.58
CA SER A 297 22.64 0.22 -32.59
C SER A 297 23.21 1.56 -33.03
N PHE A 298 24.05 2.17 -32.19
CA PHE A 298 24.82 3.36 -32.53
C PHE A 298 26.09 3.42 -31.67
N ARG A 299 27.04 4.26 -32.09
CA ARG A 299 28.28 4.54 -31.37
C ARG A 299 28.48 6.05 -31.34
N LEU A 300 28.89 6.58 -30.20
CA LEU A 300 29.21 7.99 -30.01
C LEU A 300 30.67 8.09 -29.54
N GLU A 301 31.37 9.11 -30.01
CA GLU A 301 32.70 9.51 -29.54
C GLU A 301 32.60 10.69 -28.56
N PRO A 302 33.61 10.90 -27.69
CA PRO A 302 33.62 12.03 -26.77
C PRO A 302 33.46 13.37 -27.51
N GLY A 303 32.43 14.14 -27.14
CA GLY A 303 32.08 15.40 -27.78
C GLY A 303 30.96 15.31 -28.82
N ASP A 304 30.50 14.11 -29.18
CA ASP A 304 29.38 13.94 -30.09
C ASP A 304 28.04 14.35 -29.46
N GLY A 305 27.21 15.02 -30.26
CA GLY A 305 25.81 15.30 -29.92
C GLY A 305 24.86 14.32 -30.60
N LEU A 306 24.09 13.56 -29.82
CA LEU A 306 23.03 12.68 -30.34
C LEU A 306 21.65 13.34 -30.24
N GLY A 307 21.06 13.68 -31.39
CA GLY A 307 19.67 14.12 -31.48
C GLY A 307 18.72 12.94 -31.70
N VAL A 308 17.81 12.68 -30.76
CA VAL A 308 16.78 11.64 -30.90
C VAL A 308 15.42 12.29 -31.16
N ILE A 309 14.96 12.21 -32.41
CA ILE A 309 13.68 12.80 -32.86
C ILE A 309 12.68 11.72 -33.24
N GLY A 310 11.39 11.98 -33.01
CA GLY A 310 10.31 11.06 -33.35
C GLY A 310 8.99 11.43 -32.68
N PRO A 311 7.85 10.86 -33.13
CA PRO A 311 6.52 11.12 -32.57
C PRO A 311 6.45 10.75 -31.09
N SER A 312 5.54 11.36 -30.32
CA SER A 312 5.28 10.97 -28.92
C SER A 312 5.09 9.45 -28.83
N VAL A 313 5.60 8.83 -27.75
CA VAL A 313 5.54 7.37 -27.49
C VAL A 313 6.50 6.51 -28.34
N SER A 314 7.35 7.11 -29.19
CA SER A 314 8.37 6.35 -29.94
C SER A 314 9.54 5.77 -29.11
N GLY A 315 9.47 5.81 -27.77
CA GLY A 315 10.52 5.28 -26.89
C GLY A 315 11.73 6.19 -26.65
N LYS A 316 11.69 7.48 -27.06
CA LYS A 316 12.80 8.44 -26.84
C LYS A 316 13.21 8.56 -25.37
N SER A 317 12.23 8.78 -24.49
CA SER A 317 12.46 8.89 -23.05
C SER A 317 12.92 7.56 -22.45
N SER A 318 12.50 6.42 -23.01
CA SER A 318 12.97 5.09 -22.62
C SER A 318 14.45 4.89 -22.98
N LEU A 319 14.88 5.33 -24.18
CA LEU A 319 16.28 5.31 -24.59
C LEU A 319 17.14 6.20 -23.70
N ALA A 320 16.66 7.41 -23.37
CA ALA A 320 17.36 8.31 -22.45
C ALA A 320 17.54 7.68 -21.06
N ARG A 321 16.51 7.02 -20.52
CA ARG A 321 16.57 6.31 -19.23
C ARG A 321 17.58 5.16 -19.25
N ILE A 322 17.70 4.43 -20.36
CA ILE A 322 18.70 3.37 -20.52
C ILE A 322 20.12 3.95 -20.56
N LEU A 323 20.34 5.03 -21.32
CA LEU A 323 21.66 5.67 -21.43
C LEU A 323 22.17 6.25 -20.10
N VAL A 324 21.25 6.71 -19.25
CA VAL A 324 21.56 7.20 -17.90
C VAL A 324 21.64 6.05 -16.87
N GLY A 325 21.34 4.81 -17.27
CA GLY A 325 21.41 3.64 -16.39
C GLY A 325 20.24 3.51 -15.42
N LEU A 326 19.10 4.17 -15.69
CA LEU A 326 17.89 4.01 -14.87
C LEU A 326 17.16 2.70 -15.16
N TRP A 327 17.23 2.22 -16.41
CA TRP A 327 16.61 0.97 -16.86
C TRP A 327 17.69 -0.01 -17.34
N ASN A 328 17.57 -1.28 -16.95
CA ASN A 328 18.45 -2.35 -17.45
C ASN A 328 18.02 -2.76 -18.86
N LEU A 329 18.99 -3.24 -19.65
CA LEU A 329 18.73 -3.85 -20.95
C LEU A 329 18.26 -5.30 -20.79
N ASP A 330 17.12 -5.66 -21.38
CA ASP A 330 16.67 -7.05 -21.44
C ASP A 330 17.56 -7.90 -22.36
N ARG A 331 18.07 -7.29 -23.44
CA ARG A 331 18.94 -7.91 -24.45
C ARG A 331 19.90 -6.87 -25.03
N GLY A 332 21.12 -7.32 -25.34
CA GLY A 332 22.20 -6.47 -25.85
C GLY A 332 23.08 -5.93 -24.73
N GLU A 333 23.92 -4.94 -25.06
CA GLU A 333 24.89 -4.38 -24.12
C GLU A 333 25.05 -2.88 -24.38
N PHE A 334 25.13 -2.10 -23.29
CA PHE A 334 25.47 -0.69 -23.31
C PHE A 334 26.87 -0.53 -22.71
N ARG A 335 27.76 0.15 -23.43
CA ARG A 335 29.16 0.35 -23.04
C ARG A 335 29.49 1.83 -22.98
N LEU A 336 30.12 2.25 -21.89
CA LEU A 336 30.71 3.57 -21.71
C LEU A 336 32.24 3.38 -21.58
N ASP A 337 33.02 4.09 -22.38
CA ASP A 337 34.49 3.93 -22.49
C ASP A 337 34.98 2.48 -22.70
N GLY A 338 34.16 1.69 -23.42
CA GLY A 338 34.45 0.29 -23.71
C GLY A 338 34.12 -0.69 -22.57
N ALA A 339 33.81 -0.20 -21.37
CA ALA A 339 33.33 -1.02 -20.25
C ALA A 339 31.80 -1.18 -20.31
N SER A 340 31.33 -2.40 -20.05
CA SER A 340 29.88 -2.68 -19.95
C SER A 340 29.28 -1.95 -18.76
N TYR A 341 28.04 -1.44 -18.89
CA TYR A 341 27.29 -0.88 -17.77
C TYR A 341 27.23 -1.81 -16.55
N SER A 342 27.14 -3.12 -16.75
CA SER A 342 27.15 -4.11 -15.65
C SER A 342 28.44 -4.16 -14.84
N GLN A 343 29.53 -3.59 -15.35
CA GLN A 343 30.84 -3.51 -14.69
C GLN A 343 31.04 -2.21 -13.90
N TRP A 344 30.17 -1.22 -14.10
CA TRP A 344 30.25 0.05 -13.39
C TRP A 344 29.59 -0.05 -12.01
N ASP A 345 30.20 0.63 -11.04
CA ASP A 345 29.56 0.90 -9.75
C ASP A 345 28.45 1.94 -9.96
N LYS A 346 27.20 1.58 -9.62
CA LYS A 346 25.99 2.39 -9.87
C LYS A 346 26.05 3.75 -9.17
N GLU A 347 26.68 3.84 -8.00
CA GLU A 347 26.79 5.08 -7.23
C GLU A 347 27.81 6.03 -7.88
N LYS A 348 28.88 5.50 -8.47
CA LYS A 348 29.93 6.29 -9.15
C LYS A 348 29.57 6.68 -10.57
N PHE A 349 28.78 5.86 -11.26
CA PHE A 349 28.31 6.12 -12.61
C PHE A 349 27.49 7.43 -12.70
N GLY A 350 26.63 7.69 -11.70
CA GLY A 350 25.78 8.88 -11.66
C GLY A 350 26.54 10.20 -11.56
N VAL A 351 27.77 10.20 -11.01
CA VAL A 351 28.60 11.41 -10.89
C VAL A 351 29.06 11.91 -12.27
N HIS A 352 29.30 11.01 -13.21
CA HIS A 352 29.82 11.33 -14.54
C HIS A 352 28.74 11.67 -15.56
N ILE A 353 27.46 11.57 -15.20
CA ILE A 353 26.33 11.79 -16.10
C ILE A 353 25.46 12.94 -15.59
N GLY A 354 25.08 13.82 -16.51
CA GLY A 354 24.03 14.82 -16.32
C GLY A 354 22.72 14.30 -16.90
N TYR A 355 21.65 14.33 -16.12
CA TYR A 355 20.32 13.96 -16.60
C TYR A 355 19.31 15.05 -16.25
N LEU A 356 18.66 15.59 -17.27
CA LEU A 356 17.57 16.54 -17.13
C LEU A 356 16.26 15.85 -17.55
N PRO A 357 15.41 15.43 -16.60
CA PRO A 357 14.14 14.80 -16.94
C PRO A 357 13.18 15.80 -17.61
N GLN A 358 12.23 15.25 -18.37
CA GLN A 358 11.20 16.06 -19.07
C GLN A 358 10.34 16.89 -18.10
N ILE A 359 10.11 16.38 -16.89
CA ILE A 359 9.46 17.10 -15.79
C ILE A 359 10.56 17.36 -14.77
N VAL A 360 10.89 18.63 -14.56
CA VAL A 360 11.88 19.05 -13.57
C VAL A 360 11.16 19.24 -12.24
N GLU A 361 11.43 18.36 -11.29
CA GLU A 361 11.03 18.53 -9.89
C GLU A 361 12.28 18.85 -9.07
N LEU A 362 12.28 19.99 -8.38
CA LEU A 362 13.31 20.32 -7.41
C LEU A 362 13.03 19.59 -6.10
N LEU A 363 14.07 19.04 -5.50
CA LEU A 363 13.98 18.44 -4.17
C LEU A 363 13.85 19.56 -3.12
N PRO A 364 13.14 19.32 -2.01
CA PRO A 364 13.05 20.27 -0.91
C PRO A 364 14.45 20.65 -0.40
N GLY A 365 14.84 21.90 -0.63
CA GLY A 365 16.18 22.40 -0.36
C GLY A 365 16.43 23.73 -1.07
N THR A 366 17.63 24.27 -0.94
CA THR A 366 18.08 25.46 -1.67
C THR A 366 18.42 25.13 -3.12
N ILE A 367 18.52 26.16 -3.97
CA ILE A 367 18.96 26.00 -5.36
C ILE A 367 20.39 25.46 -5.39
N ALA A 368 21.27 25.96 -4.51
CA ALA A 368 22.65 25.51 -4.40
C ALA A 368 22.73 24.01 -4.05
N GLU A 369 21.94 23.55 -3.08
CA GLU A 369 21.85 22.13 -2.72
C GLU A 369 21.37 21.26 -3.89
N ASN A 370 20.37 21.70 -4.65
CA ASN A 370 19.88 20.95 -5.80
C ASN A 370 20.92 20.88 -6.94
N ILE A 371 21.63 21.99 -7.22
CA ILE A 371 22.69 22.02 -8.26
C ILE A 371 23.88 21.14 -7.81
N ALA A 372 24.27 21.24 -6.55
CA ALA A 372 25.33 20.43 -5.94
C ALA A 372 24.91 18.96 -5.72
N ARG A 373 23.69 18.55 -6.09
CA ARG A 373 23.16 17.20 -5.88
C ARG A 373 23.18 16.78 -4.40
N PHE A 374 23.02 17.75 -3.49
CA PHE A 374 23.12 17.62 -2.04
C PHE A 374 24.48 17.15 -1.53
N ASP A 375 25.53 17.31 -2.33
CA ASP A 375 26.92 17.11 -1.91
C ASP A 375 27.35 18.28 -0.99
N GLN A 376 27.82 17.94 0.20
CA GLN A 376 28.22 18.90 1.23
C GLN A 376 29.63 19.46 1.00
N ASP A 377 30.42 18.84 0.13
CA ASP A 377 31.82 19.21 -0.13
C ASP A 377 31.96 20.24 -1.28
N VAL A 378 30.89 20.50 -2.04
CA VAL A 378 30.86 21.47 -3.14
C VAL A 378 30.80 22.90 -2.59
N LYS A 379 31.73 23.76 -3.03
CA LYS A 379 31.78 25.16 -2.58
C LYS A 379 30.93 26.06 -3.49
N ASP A 380 30.46 27.19 -2.95
CA ASP A 380 29.64 28.16 -3.69
C ASP A 380 30.28 28.62 -5.02
N ASN A 381 31.60 28.76 -5.07
CA ASN A 381 32.34 29.13 -6.28
C ASN A 381 32.29 28.07 -7.38
N ASP A 382 32.03 26.80 -7.05
CA ASP A 382 31.91 25.71 -8.01
C ASP A 382 30.48 25.57 -8.57
N ILE A 383 29.50 26.18 -7.87
CA ILE A 383 28.07 26.18 -8.25
C ILE A 383 27.76 27.34 -9.20
N ILE A 384 28.38 28.50 -8.95
CA ILE A 384 28.21 29.73 -9.71
C ILE A 384 29.46 29.92 -10.59
N GLY A 385 29.58 29.08 -11.62
CA GLY A 385 30.60 29.26 -12.66
C GLY A 385 30.44 30.57 -13.42
#